data_AF-A0A1Y0E7E1-F1
#
_entry.id   AF-A0A1Y0E7E1-F1
#
_cell.length_a   1.000
_cell.length_b   1.000
_cell.length_c   1.000
_cell.angle_alpha   90.00
_cell.angle_beta   90.00
_cell.angle_gamma   90.00
#
_symmetry.space_group_name_H-M   'P 1'
#
loop_
_entity.id
_entity.type
_entity.pdbx_description
1 polymer ?
#
loop_
_entity_poly.entity_id
_entity_poly.type
_entity_poly.pdbx_seq_one_letter_code
_entity_poly.pdbx_strand_id
1 'polypeptide(L)'
;MRLMLALLFALSLPPAAVAQDAIASLRAGVICGPPVTGTAPAPDTIAGSTQLIAQTPPFIAEITQVPAVIGVGFGVKVQAVDPLGLSDVTIIVTHPPMGDAGVTRQSYHSWISGTGPSTTFYQFDEDYERITGTWTFTAVLGDEQLFSVNFEVVPPSALPGLAAACGDDDLLS
;
A
#
# COMPACT_ATOMS: atom_id res chain seq x y z
N MET A 1 -58.78 -26.39 2.55
CA MET A 1 -57.84 -25.67 3.44
C MET A 1 -56.44 -25.81 2.85
N ARG A 2 -55.97 -24.84 2.03
CA ARG A 2 -54.59 -24.82 1.51
C ARG A 2 -53.94 -23.54 2.02
N LEU A 3 -53.01 -23.71 2.97
CA LEU A 3 -52.29 -22.64 3.64
C LEU A 3 -51.27 -22.05 2.64
N MET A 4 -51.46 -20.81 2.21
CA MET A 4 -50.44 -20.07 1.44
C MET A 4 -49.40 -19.54 2.42
N LEU A 5 -48.18 -20.10 2.36
CA LEU A 5 -47.02 -19.60 3.09
C LEU A 5 -46.40 -18.46 2.29
N ALA A 6 -46.55 -17.22 2.76
CA ALA A 6 -45.92 -16.05 2.16
C ALA A 6 -44.44 -16.01 2.57
N LEU A 7 -43.55 -16.22 1.60
CA LEU A 7 -42.10 -16.10 1.79
C LEU A 7 -41.72 -14.61 1.71
N LEU A 8 -41.55 -13.95 2.85
CA LEU A 8 -40.93 -12.62 2.89
C LEU A 8 -39.45 -12.75 2.53
N PHE A 9 -39.09 -12.34 1.31
CA PHE A 9 -37.70 -12.06 0.95
C PHE A 9 -37.29 -10.75 1.64
N ALA A 10 -36.48 -10.85 2.69
CA ALA A 10 -35.79 -9.70 3.24
C ALA A 10 -34.73 -9.24 2.23
N LEU A 11 -34.95 -8.10 1.58
CA LEU A 11 -33.92 -7.43 0.79
C LEU A 11 -32.83 -6.94 1.77
N SER A 12 -31.72 -7.67 1.86
CA SER A 12 -30.50 -7.15 2.45
C SER A 12 -29.95 -6.09 1.49
N LEU A 13 -30.10 -4.81 1.82
CA LEU A 13 -29.36 -3.75 1.13
C LEU A 13 -27.86 -4.00 1.39
N PRO A 14 -27.01 -4.12 0.35
CA PRO A 14 -25.58 -4.02 0.57
C PRO A 14 -25.28 -2.61 1.12
N PRO A 15 -24.36 -2.46 2.08
CA PRO A 15 -23.89 -1.12 2.46
C PRO A 15 -23.34 -0.43 1.21
N ALA A 16 -23.87 0.77 0.92
CA ALA A 16 -23.37 1.60 -0.17
C ALA A 16 -21.91 1.98 0.12
N ALA A 17 -21.05 1.81 -0.88
CA ALA A 17 -19.66 2.23 -0.87
C ALA A 17 -19.59 3.76 -0.88
N VAL A 18 -19.04 4.40 0.17
CA VAL A 18 -18.98 5.87 0.28
C VAL A 18 -17.54 6.43 0.28
N ALA A 19 -16.54 5.57 0.08
CA ALA A 19 -15.17 5.92 0.45
C ALA A 19 -14.26 6.49 -0.64
N GLN A 20 -14.63 6.34 -1.93
CA GLN A 20 -13.83 6.86 -3.05
C GLN A 20 -13.93 8.39 -3.18
N ASP A 21 -15.00 9.00 -2.67
CA ASP A 21 -15.28 10.44 -2.84
C ASP A 21 -14.36 11.33 -2.00
N ALA A 22 -13.66 10.77 -1.01
CA ALA A 22 -12.69 11.50 -0.19
C ALA A 22 -11.30 11.62 -0.84
N ILE A 23 -11.04 10.88 -1.92
CA ILE A 23 -9.73 10.79 -2.59
C ILE A 23 -9.77 11.54 -3.92
N ALA A 24 -9.01 12.63 -4.02
CA ALA A 24 -8.90 13.44 -5.23
C ALA A 24 -8.05 12.78 -6.31
N SER A 25 -6.98 12.09 -5.91
CA SER A 25 -6.15 11.32 -6.83
C SER A 25 -5.53 10.12 -6.13
N LEU A 26 -5.41 9.03 -6.89
CA LEU A 26 -4.76 7.80 -6.47
C LEU A 26 -3.96 7.25 -7.66
N ARG A 27 -2.65 7.13 -7.49
CA ARG A 27 -1.76 6.52 -8.49
C ARG A 27 -0.88 5.48 -7.84
N ALA A 28 -0.62 4.40 -8.57
CA ALA A 28 0.17 3.27 -8.12
C ALA A 28 1.44 3.16 -8.95
N GLY A 29 2.54 2.76 -8.32
CA GLY A 29 3.78 2.61 -9.05
C GLY A 29 4.93 2.06 -8.23
N VAL A 30 6.04 1.92 -8.93
CA VAL A 30 7.34 1.48 -8.43
C VAL A 30 8.24 2.69 -8.26
N ILE A 31 9.02 2.71 -7.20
CA ILE A 31 9.99 3.75 -6.83
C ILE A 31 11.34 3.12 -6.54
N CYS A 32 12.40 3.92 -6.58
CA CYS A 32 13.62 3.59 -5.84
C CYS A 32 13.53 4.16 -4.44
N GLY A 33 14.07 3.42 -3.48
CA GLY A 33 14.04 3.81 -2.08
C GLY A 33 14.67 5.19 -1.83
N PRO A 34 13.94 6.14 -1.24
CA PRO A 34 14.51 7.44 -0.89
C PRO A 34 15.36 7.35 0.39
N PRO A 35 16.25 8.33 0.63
CA PRO A 35 16.95 8.43 1.90
C PRO A 35 15.98 8.58 3.08
N VAL A 36 16.24 7.81 4.14
CA VAL A 36 15.51 7.86 5.40
C VAL A 36 15.99 9.03 6.24
N THR A 37 15.06 9.80 6.81
CA THR A 37 15.36 10.92 7.71
C THR A 37 15.00 10.66 9.17
N GLY A 38 14.35 9.54 9.46
CA GLY A 38 13.97 9.12 10.80
C GLY A 38 13.02 7.93 10.77
N THR A 39 12.49 7.55 11.93
CA THR A 39 11.50 6.47 12.05
C THR A 39 10.31 6.89 12.91
N ALA A 40 9.18 6.24 12.70
CA ALA A 40 7.99 6.35 13.55
C ALA A 40 7.57 4.97 14.08
N PRO A 41 7.02 4.86 15.31
CA PRO A 41 6.54 3.60 15.84
C PRO A 41 5.41 3.00 15.00
N ALA A 42 5.52 1.72 14.70
CA ALA A 42 4.51 0.94 13.98
C ALA A 42 4.52 -0.50 14.52
N PRO A 43 4.04 -0.72 15.76
CA PRO A 43 4.18 -2.00 16.46
C PRO A 43 3.47 -3.17 15.76
N ASP A 44 2.51 -2.89 14.88
CA ASP A 44 1.80 -3.90 14.08
C ASP A 44 2.50 -4.21 12.74
N THR A 45 3.77 -3.83 12.60
CA THR A 45 4.65 -4.21 11.48
C THR A 45 5.73 -5.18 11.99
N ILE A 46 6.32 -6.00 11.10
CA ILE A 46 7.40 -6.91 11.50
C ILE A 46 8.61 -6.13 12.07
N ALA A 47 8.94 -4.99 11.46
CA ALA A 47 10.02 -4.12 11.91
C ALA A 47 9.69 -3.30 13.18
N GLY A 48 8.42 -3.25 13.60
CA GLY A 48 7.96 -2.41 14.71
C GLY A 48 8.01 -0.90 14.46
N SER A 49 8.39 -0.47 13.25
CA SER A 49 8.54 0.94 12.87
C SER A 49 8.36 1.16 11.36
N THR A 50 8.04 2.39 10.96
CA THR A 50 8.05 2.85 9.57
C THR A 50 9.13 3.91 9.37
N GLN A 51 9.73 3.93 8.18
CA GLN A 51 10.70 4.95 7.81
C GLN A 51 10.01 6.29 7.50
N LEU A 52 10.61 7.39 7.95
CA LEU A 52 10.21 8.74 7.62
C LEU A 52 11.12 9.26 6.50
N ILE A 53 10.50 9.89 5.50
CA ILE A 53 11.19 10.41 4.31
C ILE A 53 10.94 11.92 4.20
N ALA A 54 11.93 12.67 3.72
CA ALA A 54 11.78 14.12 3.57
C ALA A 54 10.94 14.53 2.35
N GLN A 55 10.95 13.73 1.29
CA GLN A 55 10.32 14.05 0.02
C GLN A 55 9.72 12.81 -0.63
N THR A 56 8.55 12.96 -1.24
CA THR A 56 7.92 11.93 -2.06
C THR A 56 8.80 11.61 -3.28
N PRO A 57 9.36 10.38 -3.40
CA PRO A 57 10.16 10.00 -4.56
C PRO A 57 9.29 9.91 -5.83
N PRO A 58 9.85 10.19 -7.03
CA PRO A 58 9.13 9.97 -8.29
C PRO A 58 8.84 8.48 -8.52
N PHE A 59 7.79 8.16 -9.28
CA PHE A 59 7.64 6.81 -9.79
C PHE A 59 8.64 6.59 -10.92
N ILE A 60 9.40 5.51 -10.86
CA ILE A 60 10.22 5.05 -11.98
C ILE A 60 9.39 4.27 -13.02
N ALA A 61 8.26 3.72 -12.58
CA ALA A 61 7.24 3.14 -13.44
C ALA A 61 5.85 3.23 -12.77
N GLU A 62 4.83 3.67 -13.50
CA GLU A 62 3.44 3.67 -13.04
C GLU A 62 2.74 2.36 -13.42
N ILE A 63 3.16 1.27 -12.79
CA ILE A 63 2.65 -0.09 -12.98
C ILE A 63 2.44 -0.79 -11.63
N THR A 64 1.72 -1.90 -11.63
CA THR A 64 1.44 -2.72 -10.43
C THR A 64 2.17 -4.06 -10.39
N GLN A 65 3.06 -4.34 -11.35
CA GLN A 65 3.98 -5.47 -11.25
C GLN A 65 5.34 -4.98 -10.73
N VAL A 66 5.88 -5.68 -9.73
CA VAL A 66 7.04 -5.21 -8.95
C VAL A 66 8.11 -6.30 -8.91
N PRO A 67 9.36 -6.03 -9.34
CA PRO A 67 10.43 -7.01 -9.20
C PRO A 67 10.88 -7.12 -7.74
N ALA A 68 11.03 -8.34 -7.23
CA ALA A 68 11.48 -8.64 -5.88
C ALA A 68 13.00 -8.42 -5.70
N VAL A 69 13.44 -7.16 -5.68
CA VAL A 69 14.85 -6.73 -5.59
C VAL A 69 15.05 -5.75 -4.43
N ILE A 70 16.16 -5.89 -3.69
CA ILE A 70 16.50 -4.96 -2.61
C ILE A 70 16.59 -3.52 -3.13
N GLY A 71 16.09 -2.56 -2.36
CA GLY A 71 16.05 -1.13 -2.71
C GLY A 71 14.90 -0.73 -3.64
N VAL A 72 14.19 -1.70 -4.25
CA VAL A 72 12.95 -1.43 -4.97
C VAL A 72 11.83 -1.20 -3.96
N GLY A 73 11.13 -0.08 -4.13
CA GLY A 73 9.89 0.22 -3.42
C GLY A 73 8.70 0.26 -4.35
N PHE A 74 7.51 0.11 -3.78
CA PHE A 74 6.26 0.19 -4.51
C PHE A 74 5.11 0.62 -3.59
N GLY A 75 4.12 1.26 -4.17
CA GLY A 75 2.98 1.73 -3.42
C GLY A 75 2.21 2.80 -4.15
N VAL A 76 1.57 3.66 -3.38
CA VAL A 76 0.61 4.62 -3.89
C VAL A 76 1.00 6.05 -3.55
N LYS A 77 0.66 6.95 -4.47
CA LYS A 77 0.57 8.39 -4.24
C LYS A 77 -0.89 8.75 -4.19
N VAL A 78 -1.29 9.36 -3.09
CA VAL A 78 -2.69 9.63 -2.79
C VAL A 78 -2.85 11.08 -2.32
N GLN A 79 -3.93 11.71 -2.75
CA GLN A 79 -4.30 13.05 -2.30
C GLN A 79 -5.78 13.07 -1.94
N ALA A 80 -6.11 13.72 -0.83
CA ALA A 80 -7.47 13.92 -0.35
C ALA A 80 -8.16 15.05 -1.13
N VAL A 81 -9.50 14.98 -1.21
CA VAL A 81 -10.32 16.09 -1.72
C VAL A 81 -10.34 17.25 -0.74
N ASP A 82 -10.42 16.97 0.56
CA ASP A 82 -10.37 18.00 1.60
C ASP A 82 -8.98 18.67 1.61
N PRO A 83 -8.86 19.99 1.40
CA PRO A 83 -7.58 20.69 1.42
C PRO A 83 -6.86 20.61 2.77
N LEU A 84 -7.56 20.33 3.88
CA LEU A 84 -6.95 20.08 5.19
C LEU A 84 -6.34 18.67 5.30
N GLY A 85 -6.64 17.78 4.36
CA GLY A 85 -6.23 16.38 4.38
C GLY A 85 -7.09 15.51 5.29
N LEU A 86 -6.72 14.24 5.37
CA LEU A 86 -7.34 13.23 6.23
C LEU A 86 -6.30 12.77 7.24
N SER A 87 -6.55 13.02 8.53
CA SER A 87 -5.75 12.49 9.64
C SER A 87 -6.26 11.12 10.08
N ASP A 88 -5.49 10.44 10.93
CA ASP A 88 -5.86 9.15 11.55
C ASP A 88 -6.24 8.05 10.56
N VAL A 89 -5.65 8.10 9.36
CA VAL A 89 -5.79 7.05 8.36
C VAL A 89 -4.96 5.85 8.81
N THR A 90 -5.58 4.68 8.89
CA THR A 90 -4.83 3.43 9.10
C THR A 90 -4.50 2.83 7.73
N ILE A 91 -3.21 2.67 7.48
CA ILE A 91 -2.70 1.91 6.35
C ILE A 91 -2.61 0.44 6.75
N ILE A 92 -3.12 -0.42 5.88
CA ILE A 92 -3.07 -1.87 6.01
C ILE A 92 -2.38 -2.41 4.76
N VAL A 93 -1.29 -3.15 4.95
CA VAL A 93 -0.61 -3.88 3.89
C VAL A 93 -0.82 -5.37 4.12
N THR A 94 -1.34 -6.08 3.13
CA THR A 94 -1.40 -7.54 3.14
C THR A 94 -0.49 -8.11 2.06
N HIS A 95 0.08 -9.28 2.33
CA HIS A 95 1.04 -9.94 1.47
C HIS A 95 1.07 -11.46 1.76
N PRO A 96 1.73 -12.27 0.92
CA PRO A 96 1.95 -13.67 1.24
C PRO A 96 2.80 -13.80 2.52
N PRO A 97 2.76 -14.94 3.23
CA PRO A 97 3.42 -15.09 4.52
C PRO A 97 4.89 -14.65 4.52
N MET A 98 5.26 -13.77 5.45
CA MET A 98 6.59 -13.17 5.58
C MET A 98 7.23 -13.50 6.92
N GLY A 99 8.53 -13.78 6.89
CA GLY A 99 9.33 -14.11 8.07
C GLY A 99 8.92 -15.41 8.75
N ASP A 100 9.60 -15.74 9.85
CA ASP A 100 9.42 -17.02 10.56
C ASP A 100 8.02 -17.19 11.15
N ALA A 101 7.37 -16.08 11.52
CA ALA A 101 6.02 -16.07 12.07
C ALA A 101 4.92 -16.14 10.99
N GLY A 102 5.26 -16.08 9.71
CA GLY A 102 4.30 -16.12 8.61
C GLY A 102 3.30 -14.97 8.65
N VAL A 103 3.76 -13.76 8.97
CA VAL A 103 2.91 -12.56 9.01
C VAL A 103 2.35 -12.29 7.61
N THR A 104 1.06 -11.98 7.52
CA THR A 104 0.35 -11.72 6.24
C THR A 104 -0.32 -10.36 6.19
N ARG A 105 -0.25 -9.60 7.29
CA ARG A 105 -0.90 -8.32 7.45
C ARG A 105 -0.07 -7.44 8.37
N GLN A 106 0.19 -6.22 7.95
CA GLN A 106 0.84 -5.17 8.73
C GLN A 106 -0.02 -3.91 8.71
N SER A 107 0.02 -3.12 9.78
CA SER A 107 -0.69 -1.84 9.82
C SER A 107 0.06 -0.74 10.56
N TYR A 108 -0.25 0.51 10.20
CA TYR A 108 0.28 1.70 10.87
C TYR A 108 -0.63 2.91 10.63
N HIS A 109 -0.55 3.89 11.53
CA HIS A 109 -1.26 5.15 11.38
C HIS A 109 -0.49 6.11 10.47
N SER A 110 -1.24 6.87 9.68
CA SER A 110 -0.71 7.83 8.73
C SER A 110 -1.74 8.95 8.49
N TRP A 111 -1.48 9.75 7.46
CA TRP A 111 -2.35 10.84 7.01
C TRP A 111 -2.29 10.97 5.49
N ILE A 112 -3.35 11.52 4.89
CA ILE A 112 -3.42 11.81 3.46
C ILE A 112 -3.51 13.32 3.27
N SER A 113 -2.61 13.89 2.49
CA SER A 113 -2.58 15.33 2.26
C SER A 113 -3.68 15.81 1.32
N GLY A 114 -4.24 16.98 1.61
CA GLY A 114 -5.16 17.70 0.71
C GLY A 114 -4.47 18.64 -0.28
N THR A 115 -3.25 19.09 0.03
CA THR A 115 -2.55 20.15 -0.73
C THR A 115 -1.57 19.61 -1.77
N GLY A 116 -1.33 18.30 -1.78
CA GLY A 116 -0.52 17.60 -2.76
C GLY A 116 -0.45 16.10 -2.45
N PRO A 117 0.16 15.27 -3.31
CA PRO A 117 0.21 13.83 -3.06
C PRO A 117 1.11 13.45 -1.87
N SER A 118 0.57 12.73 -0.89
CA SER A 118 1.37 11.96 0.07
C SER A 118 1.64 10.55 -0.48
N THR A 119 2.70 9.91 0.02
CA THR A 119 3.12 8.58 -0.46
C THR A 119 3.01 7.56 0.65
N THR A 120 2.49 6.39 0.30
CA THR A 120 2.49 5.19 1.13
C THR A 120 3.13 4.09 0.30
N PHE A 121 4.22 3.51 0.79
CA PHE A 121 4.95 2.48 0.04
C PHE A 121 5.54 1.43 0.97
N TYR A 122 5.90 0.29 0.39
CA TYR A 122 6.76 -0.73 0.98
C TYR A 122 8.04 -0.78 0.15
N GLN A 123 9.18 -0.93 0.81
CA GLN A 123 10.48 -1.10 0.17
C GLN A 123 11.09 -2.40 0.66
N PHE A 124 11.71 -3.14 -0.26
CA PHE A 124 12.46 -4.33 0.10
C PHE A 124 13.83 -3.90 0.63
N ASP A 125 13.97 -3.79 1.94
CA ASP A 125 15.23 -3.47 2.63
C ASP A 125 15.94 -4.75 3.09
N GLU A 126 15.17 -5.81 3.37
CA GLU A 126 15.66 -7.07 3.89
C GLU A 126 15.27 -8.25 3.00
N ASP A 127 16.07 -9.32 3.02
CA ASP A 127 15.85 -10.49 2.15
C ASP A 127 14.51 -11.19 2.38
N TYR A 128 14.05 -11.23 3.63
CA TYR A 128 12.78 -11.87 3.99
C TYR A 128 11.57 -11.11 3.46
N GLU A 129 11.72 -9.88 3.00
CA GLU A 129 10.63 -9.03 2.52
C GLU A 129 10.31 -9.26 1.04
N ARG A 130 11.24 -9.86 0.29
CA ARG A 130 11.17 -10.08 -1.17
C ARG A 130 10.26 -11.25 -1.55
N ILE A 131 9.04 -11.26 -0.99
CA ILE A 131 8.06 -12.32 -1.16
C ILE A 131 7.22 -12.08 -2.41
N THR A 132 7.34 -12.98 -3.38
CA THR A 132 6.54 -12.96 -4.61
C THR A 132 5.09 -13.33 -4.34
N GLY A 133 4.17 -12.75 -5.12
CA GLY A 133 2.73 -12.96 -5.04
C GLY A 133 1.98 -11.62 -4.91
N THR A 134 0.70 -11.71 -4.56
CA THR A 134 -0.17 -10.54 -4.47
C THR A 134 0.03 -9.79 -3.15
N TRP A 135 0.24 -8.48 -3.27
CA TRP A 135 0.29 -7.52 -2.18
C TRP A 135 -0.87 -6.53 -2.30
N THR A 136 -1.48 -6.13 -1.19
CA THR A 136 -2.58 -5.16 -1.19
C THR A 136 -2.31 -4.02 -0.23
N PHE A 137 -2.43 -2.79 -0.72
CA PHE A 137 -2.40 -1.57 0.09
C PHE A 137 -3.83 -1.08 0.27
N THR A 138 -4.28 -0.99 1.51
CA THR A 138 -5.61 -0.50 1.86
C THR A 138 -5.46 0.66 2.84
N ALA A 139 -6.19 1.76 2.59
CA ALA A 139 -6.34 2.84 3.56
C ALA A 139 -7.77 2.84 4.10
N VAL A 140 -7.88 2.96 5.42
CA VAL A 140 -9.16 3.04 6.14
C VAL A 140 -9.16 4.26 7.07
N LEU A 141 -10.32 4.91 7.18
CA LEU A 141 -10.59 5.98 8.13
C LEU A 141 -11.81 5.58 8.97
N GLY A 142 -11.58 5.26 10.25
CA GLY A 142 -12.61 4.58 11.05
C GLY A 142 -12.99 3.23 10.42
N ASP A 143 -14.27 3.06 10.09
CA ASP A 143 -14.80 1.85 9.45
C ASP A 143 -14.87 1.96 7.91
N GLU A 144 -14.40 3.08 7.34
CA GLU A 144 -14.56 3.38 5.92
C GLU A 144 -13.27 3.15 5.11
N GLN A 145 -13.36 2.36 4.04
CA GLN A 145 -12.21 2.01 3.19
C GLN A 145 -11.96 3.04 2.08
N LEU A 146 -11.12 4.04 2.32
CA LEU A 146 -10.77 5.10 1.35
C LEU A 146 -10.28 4.56 0.00
N PHE A 147 -9.37 3.59 0.01
CA PHE A 147 -8.91 2.91 -1.21
C PHE A 147 -8.37 1.51 -0.92
N SER A 148 -8.27 0.69 -1.98
CA SER A 148 -7.53 -0.58 -1.98
C SER A 148 -6.86 -0.79 -3.34
N VAL A 149 -5.56 -1.08 -3.34
CA VAL A 149 -4.74 -1.26 -4.55
C VAL A 149 -3.93 -2.54 -4.45
N ASN A 150 -4.03 -3.37 -5.50
CA ASN A 150 -3.27 -4.61 -5.61
C ASN A 150 -1.99 -4.40 -6.43
N PHE A 151 -0.92 -5.04 -5.97
CA PHE A 151 0.34 -5.21 -6.66
C PHE A 151 0.64 -6.70 -6.79
N GLU A 152 1.38 -7.06 -7.84
CA GLU A 152 1.91 -8.41 -8.02
C GLU A 152 3.44 -8.34 -7.95
N VAL A 153 4.01 -8.90 -6.90
CA VAL A 153 5.46 -9.00 -6.74
C VAL A 153 5.94 -10.24 -7.49
N VAL A 154 6.81 -10.04 -8.46
CA VAL A 154 7.29 -11.07 -9.39
C VAL A 154 8.80 -11.30 -9.23
N PRO A 155 9.32 -12.47 -9.66
CA PRO A 155 10.76 -12.67 -9.74
C PRO A 155 11.45 -11.58 -10.60
N PRO A 156 12.68 -11.17 -10.26
CA PRO A 156 13.38 -10.11 -11.01
C PRO A 156 13.50 -10.36 -12.52
N SER A 157 13.59 -11.63 -12.93
CA SER A 157 13.67 -12.05 -14.33
C SER A 157 12.42 -11.73 -15.16
N ALA A 158 11.28 -11.48 -14.53
CA ALA A 158 10.05 -11.07 -15.22
C ALA A 158 10.08 -9.59 -15.64
N LEU A 159 10.83 -8.75 -14.93
CA LEU A 159 10.93 -7.31 -15.17
C LEU A 159 12.40 -6.85 -15.11
N PRO A 160 13.29 -7.37 -15.98
CA PRO A 160 14.74 -7.15 -15.86
C PRO A 160 15.14 -5.68 -15.95
N GLY A 161 14.46 -4.88 -16.79
CA GLY A 161 14.74 -3.45 -16.90
C GLY A 161 14.40 -2.66 -15.63
N LEU A 162 13.35 -3.07 -14.91
CA LEU A 162 12.95 -2.42 -13.66
C LEU A 162 13.76 -2.96 -12.47
N ALA A 163 14.13 -4.24 -12.51
CA ALA A 163 14.99 -4.88 -11.52
C ALA A 163 16.39 -4.23 -11.45
N ALA A 164 16.88 -3.70 -12.57
CA ALA A 164 18.16 -3.00 -12.65
C ALA A 164 18.07 -1.49 -12.36
N ALA A 165 16.86 -0.95 -12.14
CA ALA A 165 16.65 0.50 -12.08
C ALA A 165 17.03 1.14 -10.74
N CYS A 166 17.03 0.36 -9.66
CA CYS A 166 17.38 0.82 -8.31
C CYS A 166 18.64 0.05 -7.87
N GLY A 167 19.79 0.72 -7.80
CA GLY A 167 21.06 0.04 -7.44
C GLY A 167 22.34 0.57 -8.07
N ASP A 168 22.34 1.69 -8.80
CA ASP A 168 23.56 2.30 -9.38
C ASP A 168 24.34 3.22 -8.42
N ASP A 169 24.25 3.02 -7.09
CA ASP A 169 25.06 3.77 -6.12
C ASP A 169 26.45 3.13 -5.88
N ASP A 170 26.68 1.89 -6.35
CA ASP A 170 27.96 1.18 -6.17
C ASP A 170 28.93 1.31 -7.37
N LEU A 171 28.56 2.07 -8.42
CA LEU A 171 29.41 2.32 -9.60
C LEU A 171 30.17 3.64 -9.57
N LEU A 172 30.09 4.40 -8.48
CA LEU A 172 30.75 5.71 -8.32
C LEU A 172 31.77 5.77 -7.17
N SER A 173 32.22 4.62 -6.65
CA SER A 173 33.33 4.54 -5.69
C SER A 173 34.64 4.10 -6.34
#